data_AF-A0A7X0CK25-F1
#
_entry.id   AF-A0A7X0CK25-F1
#
_cell.length_a   1.000
_cell.length_b   1.000
_cell.length_c   1.000
_cell.angle_alpha   90.00
_cell.angle_beta   90.00
_cell.angle_gamma   90.00
#
_symmetry.space_group_name_H-M   'P 1'
#
loop_
_entity.id
_entity.type
_entity.pdbx_description
1 polymer ?
#
loop_
_entity_poly.entity_id
_entity_poly.type
_entity_poly.pdbx_seq_one_letter_code
_entity_poly.pdbx_strand_id
1 'polypeptide(L)'
;MKKIIYVLAAVAIGFASCQKQPDYNQLSSAFVVSTNLDKTATFSSYKTYYIADTVINLGGTGNDTVLTDNSALQLINAVKTNMAARGYTLVSRLLKPDLGLRVGVVKTVNVNVYYPGW
;
A
#
# COMPACT_ATOMS: atom_id res chain seq x y z
N MET A 1 -29.82 9.21 -38.59
CA MET A 1 -29.80 8.29 -37.43
C MET A 1 -28.41 7.71 -37.15
N LYS A 2 -27.72 7.06 -38.10
CA LYS A 2 -26.36 6.52 -37.87
C LYS A 2 -25.31 7.55 -37.42
N LYS A 3 -25.32 8.77 -37.98
CA LYS A 3 -24.38 9.86 -37.60
C LYS A 3 -24.49 10.29 -36.14
N ILE A 4 -25.69 10.27 -35.55
CA ILE A 4 -25.93 10.64 -34.14
C ILE A 4 -25.39 9.56 -33.19
N ILE A 5 -25.50 8.29 -33.60
CA ILE A 5 -24.98 7.15 -32.83
C ILE A 5 -23.45 7.20 -32.75
N TYR A 6 -22.75 7.57 -33.83
CA TYR A 6 -21.29 7.71 -33.83
C TYR A 6 -20.80 8.86 -32.94
N VAL A 7 -21.55 9.96 -32.87
CA VAL A 7 -21.22 11.10 -31.98
C VAL A 7 -21.42 10.72 -30.52
N LEU A 8 -22.50 10.03 -30.18
CA LEU A 8 -22.76 9.54 -28.81
C LEU A 8 -21.70 8.53 -28.36
N ALA A 9 -21.26 7.62 -29.24
CA ALA A 9 -20.19 6.68 -28.95
C ALA A 9 -18.83 7.37 -28.71
N ALA A 10 -18.50 8.41 -29.50
CA ALA A 10 -17.27 9.18 -29.31
C ALA A 10 -17.25 9.96 -27.98
N VAL A 11 -18.39 10.51 -27.58
CA VAL A 11 -18.53 11.23 -26.30
C VAL A 11 -18.39 10.27 -25.11
N ALA A 12 -18.97 9.07 -25.18
CA ALA A 12 -18.84 8.06 -24.12
C ALA A 12 -17.38 7.60 -23.90
N ILE A 13 -16.59 7.47 -24.97
CA ILE A 13 -15.16 7.14 -24.88
C ILE A 13 -14.36 8.31 -24.27
N GLY A 14 -14.75 9.55 -24.57
CA GLY A 14 -14.17 10.76 -23.98
C GLY A 14 -14.33 10.82 -22.45
N PHE A 15 -15.51 10.47 -21.92
CA PHE A 15 -15.76 10.44 -20.48
C PHE A 15 -15.08 9.26 -19.76
N ALA A 16 -14.81 8.15 -20.46
CA ALA A 16 -14.01 7.05 -19.91
C ALA A 16 -12.51 7.37 -19.81
N SER A 17 -12.03 8.46 -20.45
CA SER A 17 -10.62 8.85 -20.46
C SER A 17 -10.20 9.66 -19.23
N CYS A 18 -11.15 10.09 -18.39
CA CYS A 18 -10.85 10.65 -17.07
C CYS A 18 -10.31 9.54 -16.16
N GLN A 19 -9.00 9.27 -16.25
CA GLN A 19 -8.31 8.59 -15.17
C GLN A 19 -8.56 9.40 -13.91
N LYS A 20 -9.12 8.75 -12.88
CA LYS A 20 -9.30 9.36 -11.56
C LYS A 20 -7.91 9.78 -11.08
N GLN A 21 -7.59 11.06 -11.18
CA GLN A 21 -6.34 11.58 -10.62
C GLN A 21 -6.39 11.30 -9.12
N PRO A 22 -5.38 10.62 -8.57
CA PRO A 22 -5.33 10.38 -7.14
C PRO A 22 -5.32 11.74 -6.41
N ASP A 23 -6.12 11.85 -5.36
CA ASP A 23 -6.18 13.05 -4.52
C ASP A 23 -4.88 13.18 -3.71
N TYR A 24 -3.98 14.04 -4.18
CA TYR A 24 -2.70 14.30 -3.52
C TYR A 24 -2.81 15.27 -2.34
N ASN A 25 -3.96 15.91 -2.12
CA ASN A 25 -4.10 16.92 -1.06
C ASN A 25 -3.95 16.32 0.35
N GLN A 26 -4.08 15.00 0.48
CA GLN A 26 -3.91 14.26 1.72
C GLN A 26 -2.47 13.74 1.92
N LEU A 27 -1.60 13.83 0.91
CA LEU A 27 -0.21 13.43 1.07
C LEU A 27 0.58 14.59 1.67
N SER A 28 1.22 14.33 2.82
CA SER A 28 2.23 15.24 3.35
C SER A 28 3.38 15.36 2.35
N SER A 29 3.74 16.59 2.00
CA SER A 29 4.92 16.87 1.16
C SER A 29 6.24 16.44 1.81
N ALA A 30 6.23 16.06 3.09
CA ALA A 30 7.39 15.53 3.80
C ALA A 30 7.71 14.07 3.45
N PHE A 31 6.81 13.33 2.81
CA PHE A 31 7.00 11.91 2.51
C PHE A 31 6.86 11.61 1.02
N VAL A 32 7.79 10.81 0.50
CA VAL A 32 7.71 10.26 -0.86
C VAL A 32 7.03 8.90 -0.77
N VAL A 33 5.92 8.75 -1.51
CA VAL A 33 5.19 7.48 -1.60
C VAL A 33 5.33 6.94 -3.02
N SER A 34 5.81 5.70 -3.13
CA SER A 34 5.87 4.96 -4.40
C SER A 34 5.07 3.67 -4.27
N THR A 35 4.33 3.33 -5.31
CA THR A 35 3.57 2.08 -5.39
C THR A 35 3.85 1.38 -6.71
N ASN A 36 4.04 0.07 -6.63
CA ASN A 36 4.10 -0.81 -7.79
C ASN A 36 2.92 -1.77 -7.74
N LEU A 37 2.30 -2.02 -8.89
CA LEU A 37 1.10 -2.83 -9.02
C LEU A 37 1.29 -3.82 -10.18
N ASP A 38 0.91 -5.08 -9.96
CA ASP A 38 0.71 -6.04 -11.04
C ASP A 38 -0.59 -5.69 -11.79
N LYS A 39 -0.46 -5.32 -13.07
CA LYS A 39 -1.59 -4.94 -13.92
C LYS A 39 -2.43 -6.11 -14.40
N THR A 40 -1.94 -7.35 -14.24
CA THR A 40 -2.65 -8.57 -14.63
C THR A 40 -3.53 -9.13 -13.51
N ALA A 41 -3.25 -8.74 -12.26
CA ALA A 41 -4.02 -9.16 -11.10
C ALA A 41 -5.39 -8.47 -11.06
N THR A 42 -6.45 -9.26 -10.90
CA THR A 42 -7.82 -8.75 -10.75
C THR A 42 -8.14 -8.55 -9.27
N PHE A 43 -7.73 -7.41 -8.70
CA PHE A 43 -7.86 -7.18 -7.24
C PHE A 43 -9.28 -7.27 -6.69
N SER A 44 -10.30 -7.05 -7.53
CA SER A 44 -11.70 -7.20 -7.15
C SER A 44 -12.14 -8.65 -6.89
N SER A 45 -11.38 -9.66 -7.36
CA SER A 45 -11.69 -11.07 -7.09
C SER A 45 -11.30 -11.50 -5.68
N TYR A 46 -10.29 -10.85 -5.09
CA TYR A 46 -9.85 -11.11 -3.72
C TYR A 46 -10.81 -10.48 -2.70
N LYS A 47 -11.12 -11.19 -1.61
CA LYS A 47 -12.07 -10.74 -0.58
C LYS A 47 -11.48 -10.74 0.81
N THR A 48 -10.58 -11.67 1.09
CA THR A 48 -10.01 -11.90 2.41
C THR A 48 -8.52 -11.58 2.42
N TYR A 49 -8.04 -11.09 3.56
CA TYR A 49 -6.63 -10.84 3.75
C TYR A 49 -6.18 -11.22 5.15
N TYR A 50 -4.87 -11.42 5.30
CA TYR A 50 -4.21 -11.51 6.59
C TYR A 50 -3.02 -10.55 6.65
N ILE A 51 -2.83 -9.97 7.81
CA ILE A 51 -1.67 -9.17 8.19
C ILE A 51 -1.29 -9.54 9.62
N ALA A 52 0.01 -9.67 9.90
CA ALA A 52 0.49 -9.89 11.26
C ALA A 52 0.49 -8.58 12.06
N ASP A 53 0.35 -8.68 13.38
CA ASP A 53 0.43 -7.54 14.31
C ASP A 53 1.87 -7.10 14.61
N THR A 54 2.79 -7.40 13.70
CA THR A 54 4.23 -7.16 13.84
C THR A 54 4.78 -6.44 12.62
N VAL A 55 5.69 -5.52 12.85
CA VAL A 55 6.43 -4.82 11.79
C VAL A 55 7.87 -5.33 11.76
N ILE A 56 8.39 -5.66 10.58
CA ILE A 56 9.75 -6.18 10.44
C ILE A 56 10.72 -5.00 10.31
N ASN A 57 11.79 -4.99 11.10
CA ASN A 57 12.90 -4.05 10.91
C ASN A 57 13.91 -4.64 9.91
N LEU A 58 13.81 -4.18 8.67
CA LEU A 58 14.68 -4.53 7.55
C LEU A 58 16.04 -3.86 7.75
N GLY A 59 16.91 -4.53 8.50
CA GLY A 59 18.22 -4.03 8.92
C GLY A 59 18.50 -4.23 10.41
N GLY A 60 17.48 -4.60 11.20
CA GLY A 60 17.64 -4.93 12.61
C GLY A 60 18.44 -6.23 12.81
N THR A 61 19.24 -6.28 13.86
CA THR A 61 20.02 -7.46 14.25
C THR A 61 19.58 -7.98 15.62
N GLY A 62 19.68 -9.30 15.83
CA GLY A 62 19.26 -9.94 17.09
C GLY A 62 17.79 -9.68 17.41
N ASN A 63 17.52 -9.09 18.58
CA ASN A 63 16.15 -8.82 19.04
C ASN A 63 15.49 -7.61 18.35
N ASP A 64 16.23 -6.82 17.57
CA ASP A 64 15.72 -5.61 16.90
C ASP A 64 15.05 -5.92 15.54
N THR A 65 14.90 -7.19 15.15
CA THR A 65 14.37 -7.57 13.82
C THR A 65 12.84 -7.53 13.74
N VAL A 66 12.13 -7.61 14.87
CA VAL A 66 10.66 -7.60 14.93
C VAL A 66 10.18 -6.54 15.92
N LEU A 67 9.41 -5.58 15.43
CA LEU A 67 8.82 -4.50 16.20
C LEU A 67 7.37 -4.84 16.56
N THR A 68 7.06 -4.72 17.85
CA THR A 68 5.73 -5.02 18.42
C THR A 68 5.23 -3.91 19.35
N ASP A 69 5.90 -2.75 19.34
CA ASP A 69 5.53 -1.61 20.18
C ASP A 69 4.25 -0.91 19.68
N ASN A 70 3.80 0.11 20.42
CA ASN A 70 2.60 0.87 20.08
C ASN A 70 2.69 1.53 18.69
N SER A 71 3.89 1.94 18.24
CA SER A 71 4.09 2.53 16.93
C SER A 71 3.93 1.49 15.81
N ALA A 72 4.43 0.27 16.02
CA ALA A 72 4.20 -0.86 15.12
C ALA A 72 2.69 -1.17 15.02
N LEU A 73 1.99 -1.22 16.15
CA LEU A 73 0.54 -1.45 16.18
C LEU A 73 -0.24 -0.33 15.46
N GLN A 74 0.15 0.93 15.63
CA GLN A 74 -0.46 2.06 14.91
C GLN A 74 -0.31 1.90 13.40
N LEU A 75 0.86 1.50 12.92
CA LEU A 75 1.11 1.27 11.50
C LEU A 75 0.26 0.12 10.96
N ILE A 76 0.20 -1.01 11.67
CA ILE A 76 -0.65 -2.15 11.28
C ILE A 76 -2.14 -1.75 11.26
N ASN A 77 -2.60 -1.01 12.28
CA ASN A 77 -3.99 -0.56 12.34
C ASN A 77 -4.35 0.40 11.20
N ALA A 78 -3.43 1.28 10.80
CA ALA A 78 -3.64 2.13 9.62
C ALA A 78 -3.84 1.29 8.33
N VAL A 79 -3.08 0.20 8.17
CA VAL A 79 -3.26 -0.74 7.04
C VAL A 79 -4.60 -1.46 7.14
N LYS A 80 -4.97 -1.97 8.32
CA LYS A 80 -6.26 -2.64 8.55
C LYS A 80 -7.45 -1.75 8.23
N THR A 81 -7.44 -0.51 8.69
CA THR A 81 -8.47 0.50 8.40
C THR A 81 -8.59 0.74 6.89
N ASN A 82 -7.45 0.87 6.19
CA ASN A 82 -7.43 1.08 4.74
C ASN A 82 -7.96 -0.13 3.96
N MET A 83 -7.66 -1.35 4.40
CA MET A 83 -8.16 -2.59 3.79
C MET A 83 -9.66 -2.74 4.01
N ALA A 84 -10.15 -2.48 5.22
CA ALA A 84 -11.58 -2.51 5.54
C ALA A 84 -12.36 -1.46 4.71
N ALA A 85 -11.84 -0.23 4.60
CA ALA A 85 -12.44 0.82 3.77
C ALA A 85 -12.51 0.47 2.26
N ARG A 86 -11.67 -0.48 1.81
CA ARG A 86 -11.66 -1.00 0.43
C ARG A 86 -12.48 -2.29 0.26
N GLY A 87 -13.14 -2.76 1.31
CA GLY A 87 -14.04 -3.92 1.27
C GLY A 87 -13.38 -5.28 1.50
N TYR A 88 -12.12 -5.32 1.95
CA TYR A 88 -11.45 -6.58 2.29
C TYR A 88 -11.72 -6.98 3.74
N THR A 89 -11.89 -8.29 3.98
CA THR A 89 -12.15 -8.86 5.30
C THR A 89 -10.89 -9.47 5.90
N LEU A 90 -10.54 -9.07 7.12
CA LEU A 90 -9.42 -9.68 7.86
C LEU A 90 -9.84 -11.07 8.33
N VAL A 91 -9.04 -12.09 8.02
CA VAL A 91 -9.26 -13.47 8.47
C VAL A 91 -7.99 -14.07 9.06
N SER A 92 -8.12 -15.12 9.88
CA SER A 92 -6.97 -15.88 10.38
C SER A 92 -6.17 -16.47 9.22
N ARG A 93 -4.83 -16.50 9.35
CA ARG A 93 -3.93 -17.17 8.39
C ARG A 93 -4.33 -18.63 8.12
N LEU A 94 -4.90 -19.32 9.12
CA LEU A 94 -5.34 -20.71 9.00
C LEU A 94 -6.51 -20.89 8.02
N LEU A 95 -7.26 -19.82 7.76
CA LEU A 95 -8.38 -19.82 6.81
C LEU A 95 -7.94 -19.60 5.36
N LYS A 96 -6.63 -19.58 5.07
CA LYS A 96 -6.06 -19.42 3.72
C LYS A 96 -6.62 -18.17 3.00
N PRO A 97 -6.30 -16.97 3.50
CA PRO A 97 -6.76 -15.71 2.90
C PRO A 97 -6.29 -15.56 1.45
N ASP A 98 -7.04 -14.79 0.67
CA ASP A 98 -6.68 -14.46 -0.71
C ASP A 98 -5.39 -13.64 -0.80
N LEU A 99 -5.19 -12.72 0.17
CA LEU A 99 -4.05 -11.81 0.23
C LEU A 99 -3.26 -11.94 1.54
N GLY A 100 -1.93 -11.96 1.43
CA GLY A 100 -1.02 -11.85 2.56
C GLY A 100 -0.29 -10.50 2.55
N LEU A 101 -0.45 -9.71 3.61
CA LEU A 101 0.21 -8.41 3.76
C LEU A 101 1.32 -8.50 4.80
N ARG A 102 2.43 -7.82 4.52
CA ARG A 102 3.58 -7.70 5.41
C ARG A 102 4.05 -6.26 5.42
N VAL A 103 4.35 -5.76 6.61
CA VAL A 103 4.85 -4.40 6.80
C VAL A 103 6.28 -4.48 7.32
N GLY A 104 7.16 -3.73 6.67
CA GLY A 104 8.56 -3.61 7.05
C GLY A 104 8.96 -2.14 7.11
N VAL A 105 9.90 -1.84 8.00
CA VAL A 105 10.56 -0.54 8.12
C VAL A 105 12.04 -0.73 7.91
N VAL A 106 12.69 0.21 7.24
CA VAL A 106 14.15 0.26 7.15
C VAL A 106 14.60 1.37 8.08
N LYS A 107 15.38 1.03 9.10
CA LYS A 107 16.00 2.02 10.00
C LYS A 107 17.49 2.09 9.73
N THR A 108 17.94 3.10 9.00
CA THR A 108 19.37 3.37 8.81
C THR A 108 19.89 4.16 10.00
N VAL A 109 20.69 3.52 10.86
CA VAL A 109 21.37 4.19 11.99
C VAL A 109 22.83 4.54 11.70
N ASN A 110 23.34 4.18 10.52
CA ASN A 110 24.73 4.42 10.14
C ASN A 110 24.94 5.90 9.84
N VAL A 111 25.56 6.61 10.77
CA VAL A 111 26.21 7.90 10.51
C VAL A 111 27.69 7.59 10.35
N ASN A 112 28.18 7.52 9.11
CA ASN A 112 29.63 7.48 8.88
C ASN A 112 30.18 8.86 9.21
N VAL A 113 30.93 8.98 10.31
CA VAL A 113 31.71 10.18 10.62
C VAL A 113 33.04 10.05 9.89
N TYR A 114 33.23 10.89 8.88
CA TYR A 114 34.51 11.06 8.21
C TYR A 114 35.34 12.08 9.00
N TYR A 115 36.50 11.65 9.52
CA TYR A 115 37.50 12.55 10.09
C TYR A 115 38.59 12.81 9.03
N PRO A 116 38.52 13.92 8.26
CA PRO A 116 39.61 14.28 7.37
C PRO A 116 40.82 14.69 8.21
N GLY A 117 41.86 13.86 8.24
CA GLY A 117 43.20 14.29 8.68
C GLY A 117 43.90 13.49 9.79
N TRP A 118 43.70 12.18 9.88
CA TRP A 118 44.67 11.28 10.53
C TRP A 118 45.21 10.27 9.52
#